data_AF-A0A534C500-F1
#
_entry.id   AF-A0A534C500-F1
#
_cell.length_a   1.000
_cell.length_b   1.000
_cell.length_c   1.000
_cell.angle_alpha   90.00
_cell.angle_beta   90.00
_cell.angle_gamma   90.00
#
_symmetry.space_group_name_H-M   'P 1'
#
loop_
_entity.id
_entity.type
_entity.pdbx_description
1 polymer ?
#
loop_
_entity_poly.entity_id
_entity_poly.type
_entity_poly.pdbx_seq_one_letter_code
_entity_poly.pdbx_strand_id
1 'polypeptide(L)' 'MGRIFEVRKATMFARWNRMAKQFARIAKDLTMAVKAGGADPASNPTLRRTIQNARAVNMP' A
#
# COMPACT_ATOMS: atom_id res chain seq x y z
N MET A 1 0.92 -25.34 -20.68
CA MET A 1 1.78 -24.53 -19.78
C MET A 1 2.67 -25.47 -18.98
N GLY A 2 4.00 -25.39 -19.12
CA GLY A 2 4.93 -26.28 -18.42
C GLY A 2 5.05 -25.96 -16.93
N ARG A 3 5.60 -26.87 -16.11
CA ARG A 3 5.75 -26.71 -14.64
C ARG A 3 6.44 -25.39 -14.24
N ILE A 4 7.46 -24.96 -14.99
CA ILE A 4 8.16 -23.68 -14.77
C ILE A 4 7.23 -22.47 -14.95
N PHE A 5 6.29 -22.53 -15.89
CA PHE A 5 5.34 -21.46 -16.11
C PHE A 5 4.40 -21.30 -14.91
N GLU A 6 3.85 -22.40 -14.38
CA GLU A 6 2.94 -22.34 -13.22
C GLU A 6 3.64 -21.82 -11.96
N VAL A 7 4.91 -22.19 -11.74
CA VAL A 7 5.72 -21.65 -10.63
C VAL A 7 5.91 -20.13 -10.77
N ARG A 8 6.29 -19.65 -11.98
CA ARG A 8 6.44 -18.21 -12.24
C ARG A 8 5.13 -17.45 -12.04
N LYS A 9 4.02 -18.00 -12.56
CA LYS A 9 2.68 -17.46 -12.39
C LYS A 9 2.28 -17.35 -10.91
N ALA A 10 2.54 -18.38 -10.11
CA ALA A 10 2.27 -18.37 -8.67
C ALA A 10 3.10 -17.28 -7.94
N THR A 11 4.38 -17.13 -8.26
CA THR A 11 5.22 -16.07 -7.66
C THR A 11 4.74 -14.67 -8.03
N MET A 12 4.29 -14.46 -9.27
CA MET A 12 3.75 -13.19 -9.74
C MET A 12 2.46 -12.83 -8.99
N PHE A 13 1.52 -13.77 -8.88
CA PHE A 13 0.28 -13.55 -8.12
C PHE A 13 0.52 -13.33 -6.63
N ALA A 14 1.47 -14.06 -6.03
CA ALA A 14 1.84 -13.83 -4.64
C ALA A 14 2.37 -12.41 -4.40
N ARG A 15 3.16 -11.87 -5.34
CA ARG A 15 3.63 -10.48 -5.30
C ARG A 15 2.47 -9.50 -5.42
N TRP A 16 1.59 -9.67 -6.40
CA TRP A 16 0.43 -8.78 -6.59
C TRP A 16 -0.53 -8.81 -5.42
N ASN A 17 -0.79 -9.98 -4.84
CA ASN A 17 -1.62 -10.12 -3.64
C ASN A 17 -1.04 -9.34 -2.45
N ARG A 18 0.29 -9.36 -2.24
CA ARG A 18 0.94 -8.55 -1.20
C ARG A 18 0.81 -7.05 -1.48
N MET A 19 0.92 -6.61 -2.74
CA MET A 19 0.76 -5.20 -3.11
C MET A 19 -0.68 -4.73 -2.86
N ALA A 20 -1.67 -5.51 -3.30
CA ALA A 20 -3.09 -5.19 -3.11
C ALA A 20 -3.45 -5.04 -1.63
N LYS A 21 -2.98 -5.94 -0.76
CA LYS A 21 -3.19 -5.84 0.69
C LYS A 21 -2.54 -4.61 1.30
N GLN A 22 -1.34 -4.24 0.86
CA GLN A 22 -0.65 -3.04 1.32
C GLN A 22 -1.39 -1.77 0.89
N PHE A 23 -1.86 -1.71 -0.36
CA PHE A 23 -2.66 -0.57 -0.86
C PHE A 23 -3.94 -0.39 -0.05
N ALA A 24 -4.67 -1.47 0.23
CA ALA A 24 -5.88 -1.42 1.04
C ALA A 24 -5.62 -0.92 2.47
N ARG A 25 -4.51 -1.37 3.09
CA ARG A 25 -4.11 -0.94 4.43
C ARG A 25 -3.74 0.54 4.47
N ILE A 26 -2.91 0.99 3.52
CA ILE A 26 -2.47 2.39 3.44
C ILE A 26 -3.64 3.33 3.15
N ALA A 27 -4.57 2.94 2.27
CA ALA A 27 -5.78 3.72 2.01
C ALA A 27 -6.61 3.91 3.30
N LYS A 28 -6.79 2.84 4.09
CA LYS A 28 -7.47 2.92 5.38
C LYS A 28 -6.72 3.84 6.35
N ASP A 29 -5.41 3.66 6.49
CA ASP A 29 -4.58 4.48 7.38
C ASP A 29 -4.60 5.96 6.98
N LEU A 30 -4.67 6.26 5.68
CA LEU A 30 -4.74 7.62 5.15
C LEU A 30 -6.07 8.27 5.50
N THR A 31 -7.19 7.57 5.27
CA THR A 31 -8.52 8.08 5.64
C THR A 31 -8.67 8.28 7.15
N MET A 32 -8.11 7.38 7.98
CA MET A 32 -8.13 7.53 9.44
C MET A 32 -7.26 8.70 9.90
N ALA A 33 -6.05 8.84 9.33
CA ALA A 33 -5.16 9.95 9.68
C ALA A 33 -5.78 11.31 9.35
N VAL A 34 -6.41 11.45 8.18
CA VAL A 34 -7.12 12.67 7.77
C VAL A 34 -8.29 12.97 8.72
N LYS A 35 -9.08 11.96 9.10
CA LYS A 35 -10.19 12.14 10.06
C LYS A 35 -9.71 12.55 11.45
N ALA A 36 -8.55 12.06 11.89
CA ALA A 36 -8.04 12.31 13.23
C ALA A 36 -7.36 13.68 13.39
N GLY A 37 -6.67 14.17 12.36
CA GLY A 37 -5.81 15.35 12.47
C GLY A 37 -5.88 16.31 11.30
N GLY A 38 -6.91 16.20 10.45
CA GLY A 38 -7.07 17.04 9.27
C GLY A 38 -6.23 16.58 8.07
N ALA A 39 -6.47 17.24 6.94
CA ALA A 39 -5.90 16.88 5.64
C ALA A 39 -4.49 17.44 5.39
N ASP A 40 -3.95 18.25 6.30
CA ASP A 40 -2.64 18.87 6.16
C ASP A 40 -1.50 17.96 6.69
N PRO A 41 -0.57 17.49 5.83
CA PRO A 41 0.56 16.66 6.24
C PRO A 41 1.63 17.40 7.08
N ALA A 42 1.65 18.74 7.07
CA ALA A 42 2.60 19.50 7.86
C ALA A 42 2.23 19.47 9.35
N SER A 43 0.96 19.71 9.64
CA SER A 43 0.39 19.66 11.00
C SER A 43 0.12 18.24 11.52
N ASN A 44 -0.07 17.25 10.64
CA ASN A 44 -0.36 15.86 11.02
C ASN A 44 0.81 14.90 10.77
N PRO A 45 1.61 14.54 11.80
CA PRO A 45 2.75 13.63 11.64
C PRO A 45 2.32 12.19 11.24
N THR A 46 1.13 11.75 11.64
CA THR A 46 0.59 10.44 11.26
C THR A 46 0.30 10.40 9.76
N LEU A 47 -0.34 11.43 9.22
CA LEU A 47 -0.61 11.55 7.79
C LEU A 47 0.69 11.58 6.97
N ARG A 48 1.69 12.34 7.43
CA ARG A 48 3.00 12.40 6.78
C ARG A 48 3.69 11.04 6.69
N ARG A 49 3.64 10.25 7.77
CA ARG A 49 4.19 8.88 7.78
C ARG A 49 3.44 7.97 6.82
N THR A 50 2.11 8.05 6.80
CA THR A 50 1.29 7.23 5.90
C THR A 50 1.57 7.57 4.43
N ILE A 51 1.75 8.85 4.10
CA ILE A 51 2.15 9.28 2.74
C ILE A 51 3.52 8.72 2.34
N GLN A 52 4.51 8.73 3.25
CA GLN A 52 5.81 8.12 2.97
C GLN A 52 5.69 6.61 2.72
N ASN A 53 4.88 5.91 3.52
CA ASN A 53 4.61 4.48 3.32
C ASN A 53 3.92 4.21 1.97
N ALA A 54 2.98 5.07 1.55
CA ALA A 54 2.32 5.01 0.24
C ALA A 54 3.33 5.11 -0.91
N ARG A 55 4.27 6.07 -0.82
CA ARG A 55 5.33 6.26 -1.82
C ARG A 55 6.28 5.07 -1.86
N ALA A 56 6.61 4.48 -0.71
CA ALA A 56 7.50 3.32 -0.64
C ALA A 56 6.94 2.09 -1.37
N VAL A 57 5.62 1.95 -1.44
CA VAL A 57 4.95 0.85 -2.17
C VAL A 57 4.58 1.21 -3.61
N ASN A 58 5.00 2.38 -4.11
CA ASN A 58 4.59 2.93 -5.41
C ASN A 58 3.06 2.97 -5.58
N MET A 59 2.35 3.34 -4.51
CA MET A 59 0.91 3.57 -4.58
C MET A 59 0.65 4.80 -5.46
N PRO A 60 -0.22 4.70 -6.48
CA PRO A 60 -0.62 5.84 -7.31
C PRO A 60 -1.56 6.79 -6.56
#